data_AF-A0A4C1SYN9-F1
#
_entry.id   AF-A0A4C1SYN9-F1
#
_cell.length_a   1.000
_cell.length_b   1.000
_cell.length_c   1.000
_cell.angle_alpha   90.00
_cell.angle_beta   90.00
_cell.angle_gamma   90.00
#
_symmetry.space_group_name_H-M   'P 1'
#
loop_
_entity.id
_entity.type
_entity.pdbx_description
1 polymer ?
#
loop_
_entity_poly.entity_id
_entity_poly.type
_entity_poly.pdbx_seq_one_letter_code
_entity_poly.pdbx_strand_id
1 'polypeptide(L)'
;MTIETTEDLKKKLANRIGAKATTRLRTMVSILVNGFEEQTHNRFLNDKAMINHFGAIITAVLLAKAKELLLIDDINQIFHIDRHNVFPMSYEKPNTVTIVSQELLRSYKNPMDVAYAFDEIYSGIYSTQEETRLLTMDGYDGNKLSILLPETLYLAHTQAGKTELKAMTCGQGKESRVLIIHEAQGLASKM
;
A
#
# COMPACT_ATOMS: atom_id res chain seq x y z
N MET A 1 -5.92 -4.61 -1.44
CA MET A 1 -4.79 -5.10 -0.62
C MET A 1 -4.11 -6.34 -1.23
N THR A 2 -2.77 -6.42 -1.25
CA THR A 2 -2.00 -7.61 -1.69
C THR A 2 -1.94 -8.68 -0.59
N ILE A 3 -1.61 -9.93 -0.94
CA ILE A 3 -1.47 -11.04 0.03
C ILE A 3 -0.46 -10.69 1.13
N GLU A 4 0.71 -10.13 0.76
CA GLU A 4 1.74 -9.73 1.72
C GLU A 4 1.25 -8.66 2.70
N THR A 5 0.52 -7.65 2.21
CA THR A 5 -0.06 -6.61 3.08
C THR A 5 -1.08 -7.23 4.04
N THR A 6 -1.89 -8.19 3.57
CA THR A 6 -2.87 -8.89 4.39
C THR A 6 -2.19 -9.69 5.50
N GLU A 7 -1.12 -10.42 5.21
CA GLU A 7 -0.41 -11.21 6.23
C GLU A 7 0.30 -10.33 7.27
N ASP A 8 0.91 -9.22 6.86
CA ASP A 8 1.47 -8.23 7.80
C ASP A 8 0.38 -7.65 8.72
N LEU A 9 -0.78 -7.27 8.15
CA LEU A 9 -1.88 -6.73 8.93
C LEU A 9 -2.51 -7.79 9.86
N LYS A 10 -2.60 -9.06 9.45
CA LYS A 10 -3.00 -10.17 10.33
C LYS A 10 -2.08 -10.29 11.54
N LYS A 11 -0.77 -10.24 11.34
CA LYS A 11 0.22 -10.29 12.44
C LYS A 11 0.03 -9.13 13.41
N LYS A 12 -0.15 -7.91 12.90
CA LYS A 12 -0.39 -6.71 13.73
C LYS A 12 -1.69 -6.80 14.52
N LEU A 13 -2.74 -7.37 13.91
CA LEU A 13 -4.05 -7.49 14.55
C LEU A 13 -4.19 -8.73 15.43
N ALA A 14 -3.34 -9.75 15.28
CA ALA A 14 -3.37 -10.96 16.10
C ALA A 14 -3.33 -10.64 17.60
N ASN A 15 -2.54 -9.64 18.00
CA ASN A 15 -2.46 -9.19 19.39
C ASN A 15 -3.75 -8.53 19.92
N ARG A 16 -4.64 -8.06 19.03
CA ARG A 16 -5.88 -7.35 19.40
C ARG A 16 -7.14 -8.18 19.25
N ILE A 17 -7.23 -8.99 18.19
CA ILE A 17 -8.43 -9.78 17.86
C ILE A 17 -8.17 -11.28 17.77
N GLY A 18 -6.94 -11.72 18.06
CA GLY A 18 -6.55 -13.13 18.08
C GLY A 18 -6.76 -13.83 16.75
N ALA A 19 -7.17 -15.10 16.84
CA ALA A 19 -7.46 -15.94 15.67
C ALA A 19 -8.57 -15.38 14.77
N LYS A 20 -9.41 -14.44 15.22
CA LYS A 20 -10.43 -13.82 14.36
C LYS A 20 -9.81 -12.97 13.22
N ALA A 21 -8.53 -12.59 13.32
CA ALA A 21 -7.83 -11.90 12.25
C ALA A 21 -7.75 -12.72 10.95
N THR A 22 -7.60 -14.05 11.04
CA THR A 22 -7.43 -14.90 9.86
C THR A 22 -8.74 -15.04 9.07
N THR A 23 -9.88 -15.07 9.75
CA THR A 23 -11.19 -15.22 9.12
C THR A 23 -11.79 -13.88 8.66
N ARG A 24 -11.51 -12.78 9.38
CA ARG A 24 -12.06 -11.45 9.07
C ARG A 24 -11.22 -10.62 8.11
N LEU A 25 -9.93 -10.93 7.95
CA LEU A 25 -9.05 -10.19 7.06
C LEU A 25 -8.73 -11.01 5.82
N ARG A 26 -9.20 -10.52 4.67
CA ARG A 26 -9.06 -11.18 3.36
C ARG A 26 -8.71 -10.15 2.30
N THR A 27 -8.10 -10.62 1.21
CA THR A 27 -7.88 -9.80 0.02
C THR A 27 -9.20 -9.56 -0.71
N MET A 28 -9.28 -8.45 -1.47
CA MET A 28 -10.45 -8.14 -2.29
C MET A 28 -10.77 -9.29 -3.27
N VAL A 29 -9.75 -9.84 -3.92
CA VAL A 29 -9.91 -10.99 -4.83
C VAL A 29 -10.49 -12.20 -4.11
N SER A 30 -9.99 -12.54 -2.92
CA SER A 30 -10.53 -13.67 -2.14
C SER A 30 -12.00 -13.48 -1.80
N ILE A 31 -12.41 -12.26 -1.43
CA ILE A 31 -13.80 -11.92 -1.12
C ILE A 31 -14.68 -12.08 -2.35
N LEU A 32 -14.27 -11.53 -3.50
CA LEU A 32 -15.06 -11.58 -4.72
C LEU A 32 -15.22 -12.99 -5.28
N VAL A 33 -14.18 -13.84 -5.15
CA VAL A 33 -14.22 -15.22 -5.68
C VAL A 33 -14.96 -16.18 -4.75
N ASN A 34 -14.66 -16.15 -3.45
CA ASN A 34 -15.20 -17.15 -2.51
C ASN A 34 -16.42 -16.64 -1.73
N GLY A 35 -16.77 -15.37 -1.84
CA GLY A 35 -17.85 -14.75 -1.07
C GLY A 35 -17.62 -14.79 0.44
N PHE A 36 -18.72 -14.76 1.18
CA PHE A 36 -18.76 -14.95 2.64
C PHE A 36 -19.66 -16.14 2.96
N GLU A 37 -19.33 -16.89 4.02
CA GLU A 37 -20.31 -17.73 4.69
C GLU A 37 -21.45 -16.84 5.24
N GLU A 38 -22.65 -17.37 5.49
CA GLU A 38 -23.93 -16.63 5.77
C GLU A 38 -23.91 -15.54 6.87
N GLN A 39 -22.76 -15.28 7.48
CA GLN A 39 -22.50 -14.18 8.40
C GLN A 39 -22.73 -12.81 7.76
N THR A 40 -23.67 -12.06 8.33
CA THR A 40 -23.84 -10.64 8.04
C THR A 40 -22.79 -9.82 8.79
N HIS A 41 -22.11 -8.93 8.09
CA HIS A 41 -21.10 -8.05 8.70
C HIS A 41 -21.67 -6.64 8.76
N ASN A 42 -21.86 -6.05 9.95
CA ASN A 42 -22.43 -4.69 10.03
C ASN A 42 -21.62 -3.63 9.28
N ARG A 43 -20.29 -3.75 9.29
CA ARG A 43 -19.37 -2.78 8.67
C ARG A 43 -18.33 -3.50 7.81
N PHE A 44 -18.10 -2.99 6.61
CA PHE A 44 -17.04 -3.40 5.70
C PHE A 44 -15.93 -2.35 5.68
N LEU A 45 -14.69 -2.74 5.94
CA LEU A 45 -13.53 -1.86 5.90
C LEU A 45 -12.63 -2.27 4.75
N ASN A 46 -12.34 -1.34 3.83
CA ASN A 46 -11.43 -1.55 2.72
C ASN A 46 -10.15 -0.74 2.92
N ASP A 47 -9.06 -1.44 3.18
CA ASP A 47 -7.71 -0.87 3.20
C ASP A 47 -7.11 -0.85 1.78
N LYS A 48 -6.47 0.27 1.44
CA LYS A 48 -6.02 0.58 0.08
C LYS A 48 -7.19 0.57 -0.89
N ALA A 49 -8.22 1.35 -0.61
CA ALA A 49 -9.44 1.40 -1.42
C ALA A 49 -9.19 1.79 -2.89
N MET A 50 -8.34 2.78 -3.15
CA MET A 50 -8.00 3.37 -4.44
C MET A 50 -7.33 2.40 -5.41
N ILE A 51 -6.74 1.29 -4.95
CA ILE A 51 -6.13 0.28 -5.84
C ILE A 51 -7.17 -0.63 -6.49
N ASN A 52 -8.42 -0.59 -6.03
CA ASN A 52 -9.52 -1.36 -6.60
C ASN A 52 -10.48 -0.43 -7.34
N HIS A 53 -11.01 -0.91 -8.45
CA HIS A 53 -12.15 -0.27 -9.11
C HIS A 53 -13.33 -0.14 -8.15
N PHE A 54 -14.02 1.02 -8.12
CA PHE A 54 -15.09 1.26 -7.16
C PHE A 54 -16.22 0.23 -7.25
N GLY A 55 -16.59 -0.18 -8.47
CA GLY A 55 -17.58 -1.24 -8.69
C GLY A 55 -17.21 -2.57 -8.00
N ALA A 56 -15.93 -2.94 -7.94
CA ALA A 56 -15.49 -4.14 -7.23
C ALA A 56 -15.70 -4.02 -5.72
N ILE A 57 -15.48 -2.82 -5.16
CA ILE A 57 -15.71 -2.52 -3.75
C ILE A 57 -17.21 -2.66 -3.43
N ILE A 58 -18.08 -2.05 -4.24
CA ILE A 58 -19.54 -2.14 -4.04
C ILE A 58 -20.02 -3.59 -4.12
N THR A 59 -19.55 -4.36 -5.10
CA THR A 59 -19.86 -5.79 -5.19
C THR A 59 -19.46 -6.55 -3.92
N ALA A 60 -18.26 -6.30 -3.39
CA ALA A 60 -17.80 -6.94 -2.16
C ALA A 60 -18.66 -6.55 -0.93
N VAL A 61 -19.09 -5.30 -0.84
CA VAL A 61 -19.98 -4.80 0.24
C VAL A 61 -21.36 -5.46 0.17
N LEU A 62 -21.92 -5.60 -1.04
CA LEU A 62 -23.20 -6.29 -1.25
C LEU A 62 -23.10 -7.78 -0.88
N LEU A 63 -22.00 -8.45 -1.27
CA LEU A 63 -21.72 -9.84 -0.86
C LEU A 63 -21.61 -9.99 0.66
N ALA A 64 -21.00 -9.01 1.35
CA ALA A 64 -20.88 -9.01 2.81
C ALA A 64 -22.20 -8.67 3.53
N LYS A 65 -23.23 -8.24 2.80
CA LYS A 65 -24.48 -7.68 3.33
C LYS A 65 -24.23 -6.58 4.37
N ALA A 66 -23.21 -5.74 4.11
CA ALA A 66 -22.79 -4.72 5.05
C ALA A 66 -23.66 -3.47 5.01
N LYS A 67 -23.90 -2.90 6.19
CA LYS A 67 -24.70 -1.67 6.36
C LYS A 67 -23.85 -0.40 6.21
N GLU A 68 -22.58 -0.51 6.53
CA GLU A 68 -21.63 0.60 6.51
C GLU A 68 -20.37 0.20 5.73
N LEU A 69 -19.87 1.13 4.91
CA LEU A 69 -18.61 1.01 4.18
C LEU A 69 -17.64 2.08 4.70
N LEU A 70 -16.46 1.65 5.12
CA LEU A 70 -15.34 2.54 5.45
C LEU A 70 -14.19 2.30 4.48
N LEU A 71 -13.78 3.36 3.78
CA LEU A 71 -12.66 3.34 2.86
C LEU A 71 -11.47 4.04 3.50
N ILE A 72 -10.31 3.39 3.50
CA ILE A 72 -9.06 3.96 4.00
C ILE A 72 -8.07 3.92 2.84
N ASP A 73 -7.60 5.08 2.44
CA ASP A 73 -6.50 5.21 1.47
C ASP A 73 -5.90 6.61 1.46
N ASP A 74 -4.87 6.76 0.65
CA ASP A 74 -4.22 7.99 0.28
C ASP A 74 -4.51 8.31 -1.20
N ILE A 75 -5.19 9.43 -1.46
CA ILE A 75 -5.62 9.84 -2.81
C ILE A 75 -4.47 10.19 -3.74
N ASN A 76 -3.29 10.50 -3.18
CA ASN A 76 -2.11 10.93 -3.91
C ASN A 76 -1.14 9.75 -4.18
N GLN A 77 -1.44 8.55 -3.67
CA GLN A 77 -0.72 7.32 -4.01
C GLN A 77 -1.20 6.72 -5.33
N ILE A 78 -0.47 5.69 -5.79
CA ILE A 78 -0.80 4.97 -7.03
C ILE A 78 -2.18 4.32 -6.89
N PHE A 79 -3.10 4.70 -7.78
CA PHE A 79 -4.46 4.20 -7.85
C PHE A 79 -4.58 3.00 -8.79
N HIS A 80 -5.79 2.43 -8.88
CA HIS A 80 -6.11 1.33 -9.78
C HIS A 80 -5.73 1.67 -11.24
N ILE A 81 -4.98 0.78 -11.88
CA ILE A 81 -4.61 0.92 -13.29
C ILE A 81 -5.30 -0.21 -14.06
N ASP A 82 -6.16 0.15 -15.03
CA ASP A 82 -6.62 -0.82 -16.02
C ASP A 82 -5.46 -1.16 -16.95
N ARG A 83 -4.91 -2.37 -16.78
CA ARG A 83 -3.77 -2.85 -17.55
C ARG A 83 -4.11 -3.26 -18.97
N HIS A 84 -5.37 -3.63 -19.23
CA HIS A 84 -5.78 -4.11 -20.55
C HIS A 84 -6.46 -3.02 -21.36
N ASN A 85 -7.12 -2.06 -20.70
CA ASN A 85 -7.75 -0.89 -21.32
C ASN A 85 -8.65 -1.27 -22.51
N VAL A 86 -9.38 -2.39 -22.37
CA VAL A 86 -10.19 -2.97 -23.45
C VAL A 86 -11.51 -2.22 -23.61
N PHE A 87 -12.02 -1.65 -22.52
CA PHE A 87 -13.28 -0.93 -22.47
C PHE A 87 -13.10 0.39 -21.73
N PRO A 88 -13.85 1.44 -22.09
CA PRO A 88 -13.90 2.64 -21.28
C PRO A 88 -14.50 2.31 -19.91
N MET A 89 -13.75 2.60 -18.85
CA MET A 89 -14.17 2.38 -17.48
C MET A 89 -14.74 3.69 -16.89
N SER A 90 -15.72 3.56 -16.00
CA SER A 90 -16.35 4.68 -15.29
C SER A 90 -16.38 4.37 -13.80
N TYR A 91 -16.30 5.42 -12.97
CA TYR A 91 -16.20 5.27 -11.51
C TYR A 91 -14.94 4.49 -11.08
N GLU A 92 -13.82 4.73 -11.76
CA GLU A 92 -12.56 4.03 -11.48
C GLU A 92 -12.05 4.32 -10.07
N LYS A 93 -12.22 5.56 -9.60
CA LYS A 93 -11.65 6.07 -8.36
C LYS A 93 -12.74 6.32 -7.31
N PRO A 94 -12.65 5.69 -6.12
CA PRO A 94 -13.60 5.91 -5.03
C PRO A 94 -13.85 7.38 -4.68
N ASN A 95 -12.81 8.22 -4.67
CA ASN A 95 -12.92 9.65 -4.33
C ASN A 95 -13.74 10.49 -5.34
N THR A 96 -14.09 9.94 -6.50
CA THR A 96 -15.01 10.60 -7.45
C THR A 96 -16.48 10.38 -7.09
N VAL A 97 -16.78 9.41 -6.22
CA VAL A 97 -18.14 8.99 -5.85
C VAL A 97 -18.42 9.22 -4.37
N THR A 98 -17.39 9.18 -3.53
CA THR A 98 -17.50 9.32 -2.08
C THR A 98 -16.86 10.62 -1.59
N ILE A 99 -17.41 11.19 -0.52
CA ILE A 99 -16.85 12.36 0.16
C ILE A 99 -15.76 11.91 1.14
N VAL A 100 -14.66 12.67 1.22
CA VAL A 100 -13.65 12.51 2.26
C VAL A 100 -14.22 13.01 3.59
N SER A 101 -14.48 12.09 4.52
CA SER A 101 -15.03 12.43 5.83
C SER A 101 -13.96 12.79 6.87
N GLN A 102 -12.73 12.35 6.66
CA GLN A 102 -11.61 12.57 7.57
C GLN A 102 -10.28 12.50 6.82
N GLU A 103 -9.40 13.46 7.09
CA GLU A 103 -8.01 13.47 6.63
C GLU A 103 -7.07 13.18 7.80
N LEU A 104 -6.03 12.37 7.55
CA LEU A 104 -5.03 12.00 8.54
C LEU A 104 -3.65 12.47 8.07
N LEU A 105 -3.16 13.56 8.66
CA LEU A 105 -1.90 14.24 8.26
C LEU A 105 -0.69 13.87 9.13
N ARG A 106 -0.86 12.98 10.11
CA ARG A 106 0.22 12.57 11.01
C ARG A 106 0.89 11.29 10.49
N SER A 107 2.14 11.40 10.06
CA SER A 107 2.96 10.23 9.72
C SER A 107 3.68 9.69 10.95
N TYR A 108 3.50 8.40 11.21
CA TYR A 108 4.22 7.66 12.25
C TYR A 108 5.44 6.91 11.71
N LYS A 109 5.68 6.95 10.40
CA LYS A 109 6.70 6.13 9.74
C LYS A 109 7.80 6.93 9.07
N ASN A 110 7.44 8.05 8.45
CA ASN A 110 8.39 8.81 7.64
C ASN A 110 9.23 9.71 8.55
N PRO A 111 10.54 9.89 8.30
CA PRO A 111 11.38 10.85 9.01
C PRO A 111 10.96 12.28 8.71
N MET A 112 11.49 13.24 9.46
CA MET A 112 11.05 14.64 9.36
C MET A 112 11.34 15.26 7.98
N ASP A 113 12.49 14.95 7.37
CA ASP A 113 12.85 15.45 6.03
C ASP A 113 11.93 14.92 4.93
N VAL A 114 11.53 13.64 5.00
CA VAL A 114 10.54 13.07 4.08
C VAL A 114 9.16 13.68 4.31
N ALA A 115 8.74 13.90 5.55
CA ALA A 115 7.48 14.58 5.83
C ALA A 115 7.49 16.03 5.34
N TYR A 116 8.61 16.74 5.49
CA TYR A 116 8.79 18.09 4.95
C TYR A 116 8.65 18.11 3.42
N ALA A 117 9.27 17.15 2.71
CA ALA A 117 9.12 17.03 1.26
C ALA A 117 7.66 16.74 0.84
N PHE A 118 6.87 16.10 1.70
CA PHE A 118 5.46 15.83 1.45
C PHE A 118 4.54 17.03 1.70
N ASP A 119 4.97 18.10 2.37
CA ASP A 119 4.13 19.27 2.64
C ASP A 119 3.68 19.99 1.36
N GLU A 120 4.44 19.84 0.26
CA GLU A 120 4.05 20.34 -1.07
C GLU A 120 2.77 19.65 -1.60
N ILE A 121 2.51 18.42 -1.16
CA ILE A 121 1.38 17.59 -1.61
C ILE A 121 0.26 17.58 -0.55
N TYR A 122 0.63 17.58 0.72
CA TYR A 122 -0.29 17.47 1.86
C TYR A 122 -0.06 18.63 2.82
N SER A 123 -0.88 19.68 2.68
CA SER A 123 -0.81 20.86 3.54
C SER A 123 -0.90 20.51 5.03
N GLY A 124 0.17 20.76 5.79
CA GLY A 124 0.20 20.55 7.24
C GLY A 124 0.52 19.11 7.67
N ILE A 125 1.09 18.30 6.77
CA ILE A 125 1.62 16.98 7.12
C ILE A 125 2.80 17.13 8.09
N TYR A 126 2.89 16.22 9.06
CA TYR A 126 4.01 16.19 9.99
C TYR A 126 4.39 14.77 10.41
N SER A 127 5.63 14.62 10.87
CA SER A 127 6.16 13.36 11.38
C SER A 127 6.25 13.34 12.90
N THR A 128 6.13 12.15 13.49
CA THR A 128 6.49 11.88 14.88
C THR A 128 7.89 11.28 15.06
N GLN A 129 8.60 10.99 13.98
CA GLN A 129 9.94 10.41 14.04
C GLN A 129 10.95 11.48 14.45
N GLU A 130 11.91 11.11 15.29
CA GLU A 130 12.96 12.02 15.77
C GLU A 130 14.08 12.21 14.73
N GLU A 131 14.19 11.29 13.78
CA GLU A 131 15.19 11.31 12.71
C GLU A 131 14.93 12.46 11.72
N THR A 132 15.92 13.36 11.60
CA THR A 132 15.76 14.64 10.89
C THR A 132 16.35 14.67 9.48
N ARG A 133 17.28 13.77 9.14
CA ARG A 133 17.96 13.81 7.83
C ARG A 133 18.43 12.42 7.39
N LEU A 134 17.68 11.79 6.50
CA LEU A 134 17.94 10.48 5.90
C LEU A 134 18.00 10.51 4.37
N LEU A 135 17.59 11.60 3.73
CA LEU A 135 17.66 11.73 2.28
C LEU A 135 19.06 12.15 1.81
N THR A 136 19.73 11.26 1.08
CA THR A 136 20.89 11.58 0.25
C THR A 136 20.53 11.43 -1.23
N MET A 137 21.10 12.29 -2.07
CA MET A 137 20.93 12.22 -3.52
C MET A 137 22.30 12.13 -4.16
N ASP A 138 22.56 10.99 -4.78
CA ASP A 138 23.82 10.70 -5.46
C ASP A 138 23.57 10.54 -6.96
N GLY A 139 24.54 10.96 -7.77
CA GLY A 139 24.53 10.67 -9.20
C GLY A 139 24.61 9.16 -9.45
N TYR A 140 23.88 8.66 -10.44
CA TYR A 140 23.97 7.25 -10.80
C TYR A 140 25.33 6.92 -11.42
N ASP A 141 26.06 6.04 -10.75
CA ASP A 141 27.27 5.40 -11.25
C ASP A 141 27.15 3.92 -10.88
N GLY A 142 27.06 3.03 -11.88
CA GLY A 142 26.85 1.60 -11.67
C GLY A 142 27.90 0.95 -10.76
N ASN A 143 29.07 1.58 -10.60
CA ASN A 143 30.15 1.10 -9.73
C ASN A 143 30.03 1.58 -8.26
N LYS A 144 29.14 2.54 -7.95
CA LYS A 144 29.04 3.18 -6.62
C LYS A 144 27.89 2.66 -5.75
N LEU A 145 26.94 1.90 -6.30
CA LEU A 145 25.88 1.33 -5.47
C LEU A 145 26.47 0.37 -4.45
N SER A 146 26.16 0.55 -3.17
CA SER A 146 26.51 -0.42 -2.12
C SER A 146 25.56 -1.62 -2.25
N ILE A 147 25.93 -2.56 -3.09
CA ILE A 147 25.04 -3.60 -3.64
C ILE A 147 24.57 -4.64 -2.60
N LEU A 148 25.32 -4.80 -1.51
CA LEU A 148 25.12 -5.88 -0.52
C LEU A 148 24.68 -5.40 0.85
N LEU A 149 24.08 -4.20 0.95
CA LEU A 149 23.53 -3.75 2.24
C LEU A 149 22.45 -4.73 2.72
N PRO A 150 22.55 -5.26 3.97
CA PRO A 150 21.51 -6.07 4.57
C PRO A 150 20.28 -5.22 4.90
N GLU A 151 19.12 -5.86 5.07
CA GLU A 151 17.86 -5.23 5.48
C GLU A 151 17.43 -4.05 4.59
N THR A 152 17.85 -4.03 3.33
CA THR A 152 17.66 -2.89 2.42
C THR A 152 16.61 -3.17 1.36
N LEU A 153 15.67 -2.24 1.20
CA LEU A 153 14.67 -2.26 0.13
C LEU A 153 15.14 -1.38 -1.04
N TYR A 154 15.50 -2.01 -2.15
CA TYR A 154 15.83 -1.34 -3.40
C TYR A 154 14.56 -1.13 -4.23
N LEU A 155 14.34 0.08 -4.72
CA LEU A 155 13.15 0.45 -5.48
C LEU A 155 13.51 0.92 -6.88
N ALA A 156 12.70 0.51 -7.87
CA ALA A 156 12.74 1.01 -9.23
C ALA A 156 11.37 1.55 -9.66
N HIS A 157 11.37 2.52 -10.58
CA HIS A 157 10.12 3.01 -11.18
C HIS A 157 9.49 1.97 -12.14
N THR A 158 10.31 1.19 -12.84
CA THR A 158 9.86 0.28 -13.90
C THR A 158 10.32 -1.15 -13.67
N GLN A 159 9.64 -2.10 -14.32
CA GLN A 159 10.03 -3.51 -14.28
C GLN A 159 11.42 -3.73 -14.90
N ALA A 160 11.78 -2.97 -15.94
CA ALA A 160 13.11 -3.01 -16.53
C ALA A 160 14.19 -2.58 -15.54
N GLY A 161 13.98 -1.47 -14.82
CA GLY A 161 14.91 -1.03 -13.78
C GLY A 161 15.05 -2.03 -12.63
N LYS A 162 13.96 -2.70 -12.23
CA LYS A 162 14.02 -3.81 -11.26
C LYS A 162 14.91 -4.96 -11.77
N THR A 163 14.84 -5.29 -13.06
CA THR A 163 15.70 -6.32 -13.67
C THR A 163 17.17 -5.87 -13.68
N GLU A 164 17.44 -4.61 -14.00
CA GLU A 164 18.80 -4.04 -13.97
C GLU A 164 19.41 -4.06 -12.57
N LEU A 165 18.66 -3.59 -11.55
CA LEU A 165 19.09 -3.65 -10.14
C LEU A 165 19.43 -5.08 -9.71
N LYS A 166 18.62 -6.06 -10.11
CA LYS A 166 18.90 -7.48 -9.84
C LYS A 166 20.13 -8.00 -10.58
N ALA A 167 20.33 -7.59 -11.83
CA ALA A 167 21.52 -7.95 -12.62
C ALA A 167 22.80 -7.39 -11.98
N MET A 168 22.70 -6.22 -11.34
CA MET A 168 23.76 -5.65 -10.52
C MET A 168 23.92 -6.33 -9.16
N THR A 169 23.20 -7.41 -8.84
CA THR A 169 23.20 -8.13 -7.55
C THR A 169 22.58 -7.38 -6.36
N CYS A 170 21.86 -6.27 -6.60
CA CYS A 170 21.11 -5.58 -5.53
C CYS A 170 20.06 -6.51 -4.92
N GLY A 171 19.82 -6.36 -3.61
CA GLY A 171 18.82 -7.15 -2.90
C GLY A 171 19.21 -8.61 -2.62
N GLN A 172 20.47 -9.00 -2.84
CA GLN A 172 21.01 -10.30 -2.41
C GLN A 172 21.45 -10.33 -0.93
N GLY A 173 21.56 -9.16 -0.29
CA GLY A 173 21.83 -9.06 1.14
C GLY A 173 20.76 -9.73 1.99
N LYS A 174 21.11 -10.12 3.22
CA LYS A 174 20.17 -10.74 4.17
C LYS A 174 18.95 -9.82 4.38
N GLU A 175 17.74 -10.35 4.21
CA GLU A 175 16.48 -9.61 4.33
C GLU A 175 16.32 -8.41 3.38
N SER A 176 17.18 -8.30 2.37
CA SER A 176 17.10 -7.28 1.33
C SER A 176 16.23 -7.76 0.17
N ARG A 177 15.64 -6.82 -0.57
CA ARG A 177 14.77 -7.14 -1.73
C ARG A 177 14.74 -6.00 -2.73
N VAL A 178 14.45 -6.34 -3.99
CA VAL A 178 14.24 -5.38 -5.08
C VAL A 178 12.79 -5.42 -5.54
N LEU A 179 12.10 -4.29 -5.47
CA LEU A 179 10.70 -4.12 -5.89
C LEU A 179 10.56 -2.94 -6.84
N ILE A 180 9.46 -2.90 -7.60
CA ILE A 180 9.02 -1.63 -8.20
C ILE A 180 8.20 -0.84 -7.20
N ILE A 181 8.15 0.50 -7.33
CA ILE A 181 7.40 1.38 -6.42
C ILE A 181 5.93 0.93 -6.25
N HIS A 182 5.28 0.50 -7.35
CA HIS A 182 3.92 -0.04 -7.31
C HIS A 182 3.79 -1.31 -6.44
N GLU A 183 4.78 -2.21 -6.45
CA GLU A 183 4.76 -3.41 -5.59
C GLU A 183 5.04 -3.06 -4.13
N ALA A 184 5.84 -2.01 -3.88
CA ALA A 184 6.23 -1.60 -2.54
C ALA A 184 5.17 -0.79 -1.78
N GLN A 185 4.08 -0.41 -2.45
CA GLN A 185 3.05 0.45 -1.86
C GLN A 185 2.47 -0.14 -0.57
N GLY A 186 2.53 0.66 0.51
CA GLY A 186 2.06 0.31 1.86
C GLY A 186 2.96 -0.67 2.63
N LEU A 187 4.14 -1.02 2.10
CA LEU A 187 5.19 -1.66 2.88
C LEU A 187 5.92 -0.62 3.72
N ALA A 188 6.58 -1.08 4.78
CA ALA A 188 7.59 -0.32 5.50
C ALA A 188 8.92 -1.06 5.35
N SER A 189 10.01 -0.32 5.18
CA SER A 189 11.37 -0.82 5.35
C SER A 189 11.90 -0.28 6.68
N LYS A 190 12.83 -1.00 7.30
CA LYS A 190 13.61 -0.43 8.40
C LYS A 190 14.49 0.69 7.85
N MET A 191 14.69 1.72 8.68
CA MET A 191 15.68 2.77 8.50
C MET A 191 16.97 2.35 9.19
#